data_AF-A0A9W9T0G9-F1
#
_entry.id   AF-A0A9W9T0G9-F1
#
_cell.length_a   1.000
_cell.length_b   1.000
_cell.length_c   1.000
_cell.angle_alpha   90.00
_cell.angle_beta   90.00
_cell.angle_gamma   90.00
#
_symmetry.space_group_name_H-M   'P 1'
#
loop_
_entity.id
_entity.type
_entity.pdbx_description
1 polymer ?
#
loop_
_entity_poly.entity_id
_entity_poly.type
_entity_poly.pdbx_seq_one_letter_code
_entity_poly.pdbx_strand_id
1 'polypeptide(L)'
;MKVSSMNSEAPNLSHHPRGAPALQPKIGEVVIKVNTFGINHAEMLVTPGSTEFNHSLRLPRLDMSFSIAAALFAASVLAQTPPGSSPSTKNNLGAAYKNATIFPGVWIDPSYVANQPIFYTTDNKKHEQDDDSKYMIMMLDLNIPDSEVTTPAYYDTLVPGLALDTTTRLHWWSGNYTIGRHGLFLGSSDALAEYTAPRSHGSSNHTYALYLFDQPAGYEAPAEALDGTYYPRSASARFNFTLAPIVKEVGRPLAATYFLTNNP
;
A
#
# COMPACT_ATOMS: atom_id res chain seq x y z
N MET A 1 37.11 54.88 -31.77
CA MET A 1 37.40 54.04 -32.95
C MET A 1 36.35 52.95 -33.01
N LYS A 2 35.52 52.99 -34.06
CA LYS A 2 34.45 52.09 -34.53
C LYS A 2 33.44 51.47 -33.55
N VAL A 3 32.29 52.14 -33.52
CA VAL A 3 30.92 51.62 -33.37
C VAL A 3 30.54 50.83 -34.64
N SER A 4 29.70 49.79 -34.52
CA SER A 4 28.66 49.52 -35.53
C SER A 4 27.52 48.69 -34.93
N SER A 5 26.37 49.35 -34.81
CA SER A 5 25.02 48.78 -34.77
C SER A 5 24.64 48.19 -36.13
N MET A 6 23.72 47.22 -36.17
CA MET A 6 22.76 47.07 -37.28
C MET A 6 21.44 46.44 -36.77
N ASN A 7 20.36 47.20 -36.95
CA ASN A 7 18.97 46.76 -36.97
C ASN A 7 18.69 46.00 -38.27
N SER A 8 17.74 45.05 -38.27
CA SER A 8 16.64 45.02 -39.26
C SER A 8 15.61 43.92 -38.94
N GLU A 9 14.39 44.37 -38.66
CA GLU A 9 13.07 43.93 -39.18
C GLU A 9 12.70 42.44 -39.34
N ALA A 10 11.49 42.15 -38.83
CA ALA A 10 10.71 40.94 -39.05
C ALA A 10 10.00 40.93 -40.42
N PRO A 11 9.65 39.74 -40.95
CA PRO A 11 8.56 39.61 -41.89
C PRO A 11 7.35 38.89 -41.25
N ASN A 12 6.22 39.57 -41.34
CA ASN A 12 4.86 39.09 -41.19
C ASN A 12 4.48 38.25 -42.42
N LEU A 13 4.10 36.98 -42.25
CA LEU A 13 3.35 36.23 -43.27
C LEU A 13 2.32 35.29 -42.60
N SER A 14 1.08 35.76 -42.65
CA SER A 14 -0.16 34.99 -42.52
C SER A 14 -0.27 33.94 -43.63
N HIS A 15 -0.55 32.67 -43.29
CA HIS A 15 -1.44 31.81 -44.08
C HIS A 15 -1.92 30.60 -43.25
N HIS A 16 -3.24 30.53 -43.06
CA HIS A 16 -3.97 29.32 -42.67
C HIS A 16 -3.85 28.22 -43.72
N PRO A 17 -3.78 26.95 -43.29
CA PRO A 17 -4.47 25.87 -43.97
C PRO A 17 -5.56 25.23 -43.10
N ARG A 18 -6.60 24.81 -43.80
CA ARG A 18 -7.87 24.25 -43.33
C ARG A 18 -7.71 22.85 -42.73
N GLY A 19 -8.47 22.60 -41.67
CA GLY A 19 -9.19 21.36 -41.36
C GLY A 19 -8.53 20.02 -41.70
N ALA A 20 -7.91 19.40 -40.69
CA ALA A 20 -7.77 17.94 -40.62
C ALA A 20 -8.81 17.38 -39.63
N PRO A 21 -9.55 16.31 -39.96
CA PRO A 21 -10.55 15.74 -39.06
C PRO A 21 -9.91 15.08 -37.84
N ALA A 22 -10.53 15.28 -36.67
CA ALA A 22 -10.12 14.69 -35.41
C ALA A 22 -10.21 13.15 -35.46
N LEU A 23 -9.10 12.47 -35.21
CA LEU A 23 -9.06 11.03 -34.97
C LEU A 23 -9.65 10.76 -33.57
N GLN A 24 -10.80 10.09 -33.53
CA GLN A 24 -11.34 9.55 -32.28
C GLN A 24 -10.42 8.43 -31.77
N PRO A 25 -10.06 8.39 -30.48
CA PRO A 25 -9.33 7.26 -29.92
C PRO A 25 -10.25 6.03 -29.92
N LYS A 26 -9.82 4.98 -30.64
CA LYS A 26 -10.42 3.65 -30.54
C LYS A 26 -10.19 3.13 -29.12
N ILE A 27 -11.27 2.85 -28.39
CA ILE A 27 -11.24 2.17 -27.11
C ILE A 27 -10.69 0.76 -27.36
N GLY A 28 -9.47 0.50 -26.90
CA GLY A 28 -8.87 -0.83 -26.90
C GLY A 28 -9.57 -1.70 -25.86
N GLU A 29 -10.00 -2.88 -26.28
CA GLU A 29 -10.58 -3.90 -25.44
C GLU A 29 -9.52 -4.39 -24.43
N VAL A 30 -9.73 -4.13 -23.13
CA VAL A 30 -8.88 -4.65 -22.06
C VAL A 30 -9.37 -6.06 -21.73
N VAL A 31 -8.61 -7.06 -22.14
CA VAL A 31 -8.84 -8.45 -21.75
C VAL A 31 -8.33 -8.64 -20.32
N ILE A 32 -9.23 -8.62 -19.34
CA ILE A 32 -8.94 -9.00 -17.96
C ILE A 32 -9.03 -10.53 -17.88
N LYS A 33 -7.88 -11.20 -17.78
CA LYS A 33 -7.84 -12.63 -17.42
C LYS A 33 -8.00 -12.75 -15.91
N VAL A 34 -9.20 -13.12 -15.46
CA VAL A 34 -9.45 -13.51 -14.07
C VAL A 34 -9.12 -14.99 -13.93
N ASN A 35 -8.06 -15.32 -13.21
CA ASN A 35 -7.80 -16.70 -12.78
C ASN A 35 -8.63 -16.96 -11.52
N THR A 36 -9.80 -17.57 -11.68
CA THR A 36 -10.59 -18.06 -10.55
C THR A 36 -10.03 -19.42 -10.10
N PHE A 37 -9.30 -19.43 -8.98
CA PHE A 37 -8.97 -20.67 -8.28
C PHE A 37 -10.18 -21.15 -7.46
N GLY A 38 -10.39 -22.46 -7.48
CA GLY A 38 -11.60 -23.19 -7.09
C GLY A 38 -12.38 -22.74 -5.85
N ILE A 39 -13.70 -22.76 -5.98
CA ILE A 39 -14.61 -22.90 -4.86
C ILE A 39 -15.48 -24.13 -5.11
N ASN A 40 -15.44 -25.03 -4.12
CA ASN A 40 -16.08 -26.34 -4.12
C ASN A 40 -17.62 -26.24 -4.19
N HIS A 41 -18.19 -27.29 -4.78
CA HIS A 41 -19.61 -27.53 -5.01
C HIS A 41 -20.51 -27.24 -3.80
N ALA A 42 -21.64 -26.58 -4.07
CA ALA A 42 -22.86 -26.76 -3.30
C ALA A 42 -24.03 -26.86 -4.31
N GLU A 43 -24.49 -28.09 -4.54
CA GLU A 43 -25.70 -28.36 -5.33
C GLU A 43 -26.94 -27.94 -4.52
N MET A 44 -27.73 -27.01 -5.04
CA MET A 44 -29.06 -26.72 -4.52
C MET A 44 -30.08 -27.45 -5.40
N LEU A 45 -30.63 -28.56 -4.87
CA LEU A 45 -31.73 -29.31 -5.47
C LEU A 45 -33.00 -28.44 -5.52
N VAL A 46 -33.63 -28.35 -6.69
CA VAL A 46 -35.03 -27.98 -6.83
C VAL A 46 -35.71 -29.02 -7.71
N THR A 47 -36.59 -29.82 -7.11
CA THR A 47 -37.48 -30.76 -7.80
C THR A 47 -38.76 -30.06 -8.25
N PRO A 48 -39.26 -30.38 -9.45
CA PRO A 48 -40.70 -30.33 -9.71
C PRO A 48 -41.23 -31.70 -10.18
N GLY A 49 -42.25 -32.21 -9.47
CA GLY A 49 -43.27 -33.08 -10.07
C GLY A 49 -44.18 -32.28 -10.99
N SER A 50 -45.01 -32.83 -11.87
CA SER A 50 -45.42 -34.21 -12.12
C SER A 50 -46.15 -34.28 -13.46
N THR A 51 -46.04 -35.43 -14.11
CA THR A 51 -46.97 -36.10 -15.07
C THR A 51 -47.21 -35.54 -16.48
N GLU A 52 -47.00 -36.46 -17.41
CA GLU A 52 -47.05 -36.43 -18.88
C GLU A 52 -48.46 -36.24 -19.47
N PHE A 53 -48.56 -35.79 -20.73
CA PHE A 53 -49.11 -36.60 -21.84
C PHE A 53 -48.94 -35.92 -23.22
N ASN A 54 -48.41 -36.71 -24.16
CA ASN A 54 -48.62 -36.73 -25.62
C ASN A 54 -48.08 -35.63 -26.57
N HIS A 55 -47.00 -35.99 -27.26
CA HIS A 55 -46.78 -35.94 -28.71
C HIS A 55 -47.47 -34.83 -29.53
N SER A 56 -46.69 -33.83 -29.97
CA SER A 56 -46.42 -33.57 -31.40
C SER A 56 -45.46 -32.39 -31.60
N LEU A 57 -44.54 -32.57 -32.54
CA LEU A 57 -43.47 -31.66 -32.95
C LEU A 57 -44.02 -30.31 -33.45
N ARG A 58 -43.50 -29.19 -32.90
CA ARG A 58 -43.27 -27.92 -33.63
C ARG A 58 -42.37 -27.01 -32.80
N LEU A 59 -41.28 -26.55 -33.42
CA LEU A 59 -40.20 -25.72 -32.84
C LEU A 59 -40.75 -24.40 -32.25
N PRO A 60 -40.38 -24.02 -31.01
CA PRO A 60 -40.74 -22.73 -30.45
C PRO A 60 -39.82 -21.62 -30.98
N ARG A 61 -40.43 -20.44 -31.17
CA ARG A 61 -39.73 -19.16 -31.36
C ARG A 61 -38.81 -18.94 -30.16
N LEU A 62 -37.57 -18.54 -30.42
CA LEU A 62 -36.64 -18.03 -29.41
C LEU A 62 -37.12 -16.65 -28.96
N ASP A 63 -38.04 -16.61 -28.01
CA ASP A 63 -38.27 -15.41 -27.20
C ASP A 63 -37.05 -15.25 -26.29
N MET A 64 -36.17 -14.33 -26.68
CA MET A 64 -34.92 -14.01 -25.97
C MET A 64 -35.25 -13.17 -24.73
N SER A 65 -35.61 -13.84 -23.65
CA SER A 65 -35.68 -13.24 -22.33
C SER A 65 -34.26 -12.91 -21.87
N PHE A 66 -33.86 -11.64 -21.97
CA PHE A 66 -32.61 -11.14 -21.37
C PHE A 66 -32.74 -11.16 -19.84
N SER A 67 -32.35 -12.27 -19.21
CA SER A 67 -32.10 -12.28 -17.77
C SER A 67 -30.83 -11.47 -17.49
N ILE A 68 -31.00 -10.24 -17.04
CA ILE A 68 -29.90 -9.41 -16.53
C ILE A 68 -29.48 -10.01 -15.19
N ALA A 69 -28.45 -10.85 -15.19
CA ALA A 69 -27.78 -11.28 -13.97
C ALA A 69 -27.00 -10.09 -13.39
N ALA A 70 -27.48 -9.54 -12.27
CA ALA A 70 -26.75 -8.54 -11.50
C ALA A 70 -25.53 -9.21 -10.83
N ALA A 71 -24.35 -9.06 -11.42
CA ALA A 71 -23.10 -9.42 -10.76
C ALA A 71 -22.86 -8.42 -9.62
N LEU A 72 -23.09 -8.85 -8.38
CA LEU A 72 -22.61 -8.17 -7.19
C LEU A 72 -21.07 -8.18 -7.22
N PHE A 73 -20.46 -7.03 -7.52
CA PHE A 73 -19.06 -6.81 -7.20
C PHE A 73 -18.92 -6.81 -5.68
N ALA A 74 -18.50 -7.93 -5.09
CA ALA A 74 -18.00 -7.95 -3.73
C ALA A 74 -16.70 -7.13 -3.72
N ALA A 75 -16.77 -5.87 -3.27
CA ALA A 75 -15.57 -5.12 -2.95
C ALA A 75 -14.84 -5.88 -1.84
N SER A 76 -13.69 -6.47 -2.17
CA SER A 76 -12.80 -7.04 -1.16
C SER A 76 -12.30 -5.89 -0.29
N VAL A 77 -12.76 -5.83 0.95
CA VAL A 77 -12.13 -4.98 1.96
C VAL A 77 -10.78 -5.62 2.24
N LEU A 78 -9.74 -5.14 1.57
CA LEU A 78 -8.38 -5.55 1.91
C LEU A 78 -8.10 -5.08 3.35
N ALA A 79 -7.61 -5.99 4.18
CA ALA A 79 -7.11 -5.61 5.49
C ALA A 79 -5.98 -4.59 5.30
N GLN A 80 -5.97 -3.53 6.10
CA GLN A 80 -4.98 -2.44 5.98
C GLN A 80 -3.65 -2.79 6.66
N THR A 81 -3.66 -3.85 7.47
CA THR A 81 -2.47 -4.51 8.01
C THR A 81 -2.41 -5.96 7.50
N PRO A 82 -1.22 -6.58 7.44
CA PRO A 82 -1.09 -7.97 7.06
C PRO A 82 -1.95 -8.90 7.93
N PRO A 83 -2.58 -9.95 7.37
CA PRO A 83 -3.30 -10.95 8.16
C PRO A 83 -2.41 -11.55 9.25
N GLY A 84 -2.94 -11.68 10.48
CA GLY A 84 -2.19 -12.21 11.62
C GLY A 84 -1.19 -11.25 12.27
N SER A 85 -0.98 -10.05 11.73
CA SER A 85 -0.13 -9.03 12.37
C SER A 85 -0.81 -8.30 13.51
N SER A 86 0.00 -7.81 14.45
CA SER A 86 -0.39 -6.88 15.50
C SER A 86 0.66 -5.76 15.61
N PRO A 87 0.26 -4.50 15.78
CA PRO A 87 -1.12 -4.01 15.90
C PRO A 87 -1.87 -3.97 14.55
N SER A 88 -3.19 -3.90 14.60
CA SER A 88 -4.05 -3.84 13.40
C SER A 88 -5.00 -2.63 13.40
N THR A 89 -5.35 -2.17 12.20
CA THR A 89 -6.33 -1.11 11.96
C THR A 89 -7.13 -1.38 10.69
N LYS A 90 -8.30 -0.76 10.59
CA LYS A 90 -9.19 -0.84 9.43
C LYS A 90 -9.08 0.36 8.49
N ASN A 91 -8.35 1.41 8.90
CA ASN A 91 -8.20 2.63 8.12
C ASN A 91 -6.94 2.52 7.25
N ASN A 92 -7.06 2.91 5.99
CA ASN A 92 -5.95 2.85 5.04
C ASN A 92 -5.01 4.05 5.26
N LEU A 93 -3.71 3.79 5.17
CA LEU A 93 -2.70 4.82 5.02
C LEU A 93 -2.32 4.91 3.54
N GLY A 94 -2.57 6.06 2.93
CA GLY A 94 -2.10 6.32 1.57
C GLY A 94 -0.58 6.39 1.57
N ALA A 95 0.06 5.59 0.72
CA ALA A 95 1.50 5.60 0.57
C ALA A 95 1.88 5.37 -0.90
N ALA A 96 2.90 6.10 -1.38
CA ALA A 96 3.40 5.94 -2.72
C ALA A 96 4.92 6.13 -2.77
N TYR A 97 5.56 5.26 -3.53
CA TYR A 97 6.90 5.46 -4.06
C TYR A 97 6.80 6.14 -5.43
N LYS A 98 7.92 6.68 -5.93
CA LYS A 98 7.98 7.40 -7.21
C LYS A 98 7.33 6.63 -8.38
N ASN A 99 7.45 5.31 -8.39
CA ASN A 99 6.98 4.43 -9.48
C ASN A 99 5.90 3.43 -9.04
N ALA A 100 5.38 3.52 -7.80
CA ALA A 100 4.39 2.57 -7.30
C ALA A 100 3.50 3.18 -6.21
N THR A 101 2.20 3.02 -6.35
CA THR A 101 1.25 3.27 -5.26
C THR A 101 1.07 2.00 -4.45
N ILE A 102 1.07 2.12 -3.13
CA ILE A 102 0.89 0.98 -2.24
C ILE A 102 -0.59 0.71 -2.07
N PHE A 103 -0.99 -0.53 -2.36
CA PHE A 103 -2.25 -1.12 -1.95
C PHE A 103 -1.95 -2.29 -1.02
N PRO A 104 -2.76 -2.56 0.01
CA PRO A 104 -2.46 -3.61 0.97
C PRO A 104 -2.19 -4.95 0.27
N GLY A 105 -0.98 -5.49 0.44
CA GLY A 105 -0.56 -6.77 -0.14
C GLY A 105 -0.11 -6.72 -1.59
N VAL A 106 0.11 -5.53 -2.16
CA VAL A 106 0.70 -5.42 -3.51
C VAL A 106 2.17 -5.85 -3.48
N TRP A 107 2.63 -6.58 -4.50
CA TRP A 107 4.06 -6.80 -4.71
C TRP A 107 4.67 -5.59 -5.41
N ILE A 108 5.83 -5.11 -4.95
CA ILE A 108 6.54 -3.96 -5.51
C ILE A 108 7.96 -4.36 -5.87
N ASP A 109 8.42 -3.90 -7.03
CA ASP A 109 9.80 -4.06 -7.47
C ASP A 109 10.78 -3.41 -6.45
N PRO A 110 11.82 -4.12 -5.99
CA PRO A 110 12.80 -3.60 -5.02
C PRO A 110 13.44 -2.28 -5.44
N SER A 111 13.62 -2.07 -6.73
CA SER A 111 14.21 -0.82 -7.25
C SER A 111 13.31 0.40 -7.02
N TYR A 112 12.01 0.21 -6.85
CA TYR A 112 11.05 1.29 -6.61
C TYR A 112 11.03 1.73 -5.15
N VAL A 113 11.49 0.88 -4.25
CA VAL A 113 11.49 1.10 -2.79
C VAL A 113 12.89 1.43 -2.25
N ALA A 114 13.79 1.91 -3.12
CA ALA A 114 15.13 2.31 -2.72
C ALA A 114 15.14 3.58 -1.83
N ASN A 115 14.12 4.43 -1.94
CA ASN A 115 13.97 5.68 -1.19
C ASN A 115 12.63 5.68 -0.46
N GLN A 116 12.54 6.46 0.63
CA GLN A 116 11.31 6.55 1.43
C GLN A 116 10.07 6.91 0.60
N PRO A 117 8.88 6.36 0.94
CA PRO A 117 7.64 6.73 0.30
C PRO A 117 7.17 8.12 0.77
N ILE A 118 6.26 8.71 0.02
CA ILE A 118 5.38 9.78 0.50
C ILE A 118 4.11 9.18 1.09
N PHE A 119 3.50 9.86 2.04
CA PHE A 119 2.20 9.46 2.60
C PHE A 119 1.15 10.52 2.42
N TYR A 120 -0.09 10.07 2.35
CA TYR A 120 -1.25 10.91 2.22
C TYR A 120 -2.48 10.30 2.91
N THR A 121 -3.41 11.16 3.32
CA THR A 121 -4.71 10.73 3.84
C THR A 121 -5.55 10.11 2.72
N THR A 122 -6.17 8.96 2.95
CA THR A 122 -7.08 8.31 1.96
C THR A 122 -8.54 8.66 2.16
N ASP A 123 -8.88 9.14 3.35
CA ASP A 123 -10.24 9.45 3.72
C ASP A 123 -10.42 10.97 3.67
N ASN A 124 -11.48 11.44 3.03
CA ASN A 124 -11.93 12.84 3.13
C ASN A 124 -12.39 13.21 4.55
N LYS A 125 -12.31 12.26 5.49
CA LYS A 125 -12.36 12.56 6.90
C LYS A 125 -11.10 13.33 7.20
N LYS A 126 -11.25 14.65 7.32
CA LYS A 126 -10.39 15.43 8.20
C LYS A 126 -10.29 14.60 9.48
N HIS A 127 -9.17 13.92 9.73
CA HIS A 127 -8.80 13.63 11.11
C HIS A 127 -9.00 14.98 11.79
N GLU A 128 -9.93 15.11 12.73
CA GLU A 128 -10.34 16.38 13.30
C GLU A 128 -9.08 17.19 13.60
N GLN A 129 -8.77 18.09 12.67
CA GLN A 129 -7.40 18.49 12.43
C GLN A 129 -7.25 19.69 13.31
N ASP A 130 -6.77 19.47 14.53
CA ASP A 130 -6.15 20.55 15.24
C ASP A 130 -4.88 20.92 14.45
N ASP A 131 -4.65 22.20 14.21
CA ASP A 131 -3.50 22.66 13.39
C ASP A 131 -2.16 22.19 13.99
N ASP A 132 -2.17 21.77 15.27
CA ASP A 132 -1.04 21.26 16.03
C ASP A 132 -0.94 19.73 16.09
N SER A 133 -1.87 18.96 15.51
CA SER A 133 -1.79 17.49 15.51
C SER A 133 -0.51 16.99 14.83
N LYS A 134 0.22 16.12 15.54
CA LYS A 134 1.46 15.49 15.05
C LYS A 134 1.25 13.98 14.90
N TYR A 135 1.99 13.39 13.97
CA TYR A 135 1.93 11.96 13.71
C TYR A 135 3.32 11.33 13.68
N MET A 136 3.36 10.04 13.99
CA MET A 136 4.51 9.18 13.80
C MET A 136 4.24 8.17 12.70
N ILE A 137 5.28 7.89 11.91
CA ILE A 137 5.27 6.86 10.89
C ILE A 137 6.35 5.84 11.21
N MET A 138 5.97 4.58 11.15
CA MET A 138 6.88 3.46 11.37
C MET A 138 6.74 2.43 10.25
N MET A 139 7.85 1.83 9.85
CA MET A 139 7.90 0.76 8.87
C MET A 139 8.57 -0.46 9.49
N LEU A 140 7.90 -1.61 9.48
CA LEU A 140 8.44 -2.89 9.93
C LEU A 140 8.49 -3.89 8.77
N ASP A 141 9.59 -4.62 8.67
CA ASP A 141 9.62 -5.94 8.03
C ASP A 141 9.13 -6.98 9.05
N LEU A 142 8.19 -7.84 8.67
CA LEU A 142 7.59 -8.83 9.55
C LEU A 142 7.99 -10.27 9.20
N ASN A 143 9.01 -10.47 8.37
CA ASN A 143 9.41 -11.78 7.84
C ASN A 143 10.91 -12.05 7.95
N ILE A 144 11.61 -11.45 8.91
CA ILE A 144 13.05 -11.75 9.10
C ILE A 144 13.19 -13.16 9.66
N PRO A 145 13.93 -14.08 9.02
CA PRO A 145 14.15 -15.41 9.58
C PRO A 145 14.87 -15.35 10.94
N ASP A 146 14.38 -16.10 11.93
CA ASP A 146 14.95 -16.09 13.30
C ASP A 146 16.42 -16.49 13.32
N SER A 147 16.79 -17.41 12.43
CA SER A 147 18.17 -17.86 12.24
C SER A 147 19.14 -16.77 11.78
N GLU A 148 18.65 -15.65 11.26
CA GLU A 148 19.50 -14.50 10.88
C GLU A 148 19.86 -13.61 12.06
N VAL A 149 19.06 -13.65 13.14
CA VAL A 149 19.20 -12.72 14.27
C VAL A 149 19.69 -13.40 15.55
N THR A 150 19.51 -14.71 15.68
CA THR A 150 19.89 -15.44 16.89
C THR A 150 20.11 -16.93 16.63
N THR A 151 20.42 -17.67 17.69
CA THR A 151 20.62 -19.12 17.66
C THR A 151 19.40 -19.87 18.23
N PRO A 152 19.23 -21.17 17.93
CA PRO A 152 18.07 -21.94 18.39
C PRO A 152 17.77 -21.89 19.89
N ALA A 153 18.79 -21.67 20.74
CA ALA A 153 18.62 -21.55 22.18
C ALA A 153 17.87 -20.28 22.65
N TYR A 154 17.60 -19.34 21.74
CA TYR A 154 17.01 -18.03 22.05
C TYR A 154 15.81 -17.67 21.15
N TYR A 155 15.30 -18.59 20.34
CA TYR A 155 14.13 -18.31 19.47
C TYR A 155 12.88 -17.93 20.27
N ASP A 156 12.72 -18.46 21.47
CA ASP A 156 11.61 -18.14 22.38
C ASP A 156 11.66 -16.71 22.94
N THR A 157 12.79 -16.02 22.80
CA THR A 157 12.95 -14.61 23.20
C THR A 157 12.56 -13.63 22.11
N LEU A 158 12.28 -14.10 20.90
CA LEU A 158 11.97 -13.26 19.77
C LEU A 158 10.49 -12.82 19.78
N VAL A 159 10.29 -11.57 19.39
CA VAL A 159 9.03 -11.00 18.94
C VAL A 159 8.61 -11.79 17.69
N PRO A 160 7.44 -12.46 17.72
CA PRO A 160 6.97 -13.22 16.57
C PRO A 160 6.72 -12.33 15.36
N GLY A 161 7.23 -12.75 14.21
CA GLY A 161 6.89 -12.24 12.89
C GLY A 161 5.57 -12.81 12.36
N LEU A 162 5.34 -12.67 11.06
CA LEU A 162 4.12 -13.14 10.40
C LEU A 162 4.09 -14.65 10.15
N ALA A 163 5.26 -15.24 9.90
CA ALA A 163 5.40 -16.67 9.64
C ALA A 163 6.08 -17.37 10.82
N LEU A 164 5.96 -18.69 10.86
CA LEU A 164 6.75 -19.50 11.78
C LEU A 164 8.25 -19.25 11.54
N ASP A 165 9.04 -19.27 12.61
CA ASP A 165 10.49 -19.06 12.60
C ASP A 165 10.91 -17.71 11.98
N THR A 166 10.06 -16.69 12.15
CA THR A 166 10.37 -15.31 11.76
C THR A 166 10.16 -14.32 12.91
N THR A 167 10.90 -13.23 12.85
CA THR A 167 10.83 -12.06 13.71
C THR A 167 10.69 -10.79 12.86
N THR A 168 10.76 -9.64 13.51
CA THR A 168 10.53 -8.34 12.93
C THR A 168 11.82 -7.53 12.80
N ARG A 169 11.78 -6.51 11.94
CA ARG A 169 12.82 -5.47 11.90
C ARG A 169 12.25 -4.09 11.64
N LEU A 170 12.75 -3.11 12.38
CA LEU A 170 12.48 -1.69 12.15
C LEU A 170 13.23 -1.17 10.92
N HIS A 171 12.48 -0.82 9.88
CA HIS A 171 13.01 -0.20 8.67
C HIS A 171 13.00 1.32 8.72
N TRP A 172 12.04 1.92 9.44
CA TRP A 172 11.94 3.37 9.56
C TRP A 172 11.12 3.77 10.78
N TRP A 173 11.51 4.85 11.44
CA TRP A 173 10.73 5.53 12.46
C TRP A 173 10.98 7.03 12.36
N SER A 174 9.95 7.78 12.00
CA SER A 174 9.99 9.23 11.93
C SER A 174 8.76 9.85 12.59
N GLY A 175 8.97 10.96 13.30
CA GLY A 175 7.92 11.68 14.01
C GLY A 175 7.65 13.06 13.44
N ASN A 176 6.86 13.83 14.17
CA ASN A 176 6.53 15.24 13.91
C ASN A 176 5.98 15.49 12.51
N TYR A 177 5.21 14.55 11.97
CA TYR A 177 4.48 14.76 10.75
C TYR A 177 3.27 15.65 11.00
N THR A 178 3.05 16.61 10.11
CA THR A 178 1.79 17.36 10.00
C THR A 178 1.13 17.05 8.67
N ILE A 179 -0.21 17.16 8.61
CA ILE A 179 -0.93 17.02 7.35
C ILE A 179 -0.96 18.38 6.64
N GLY A 180 -0.24 18.48 5.52
CA GLY A 180 -0.19 19.65 4.66
C GLY A 180 -1.30 19.69 3.62
N ARG A 181 -1.09 20.48 2.56
CA ARG A 181 -2.04 20.60 1.43
C ARG A 181 -2.28 19.24 0.78
N HIS A 182 -3.51 19.03 0.32
CA HIS A 182 -3.96 17.80 -0.34
C HIS A 182 -3.77 16.52 0.50
N GLY A 183 -3.69 16.65 1.83
CA GLY A 183 -3.60 15.49 2.72
C GLY A 183 -2.22 14.87 2.82
N LEU A 184 -1.16 15.52 2.29
CA LEU A 184 0.21 15.01 2.35
C LEU A 184 0.77 15.10 3.77
N PHE A 185 1.38 14.03 4.26
CA PHE A 185 2.13 14.08 5.51
C PHE A 185 3.51 14.69 5.27
N LEU A 186 3.81 15.78 5.96
CA LEU A 186 5.06 16.53 5.89
C LEU A 186 5.81 16.38 7.21
N GLY A 187 6.98 15.72 7.17
CA GLY A 187 7.85 15.55 8.33
C GLY A 187 8.64 16.84 8.61
N SER A 188 8.85 17.14 9.89
CA SER A 188 9.57 18.35 10.33
C SER A 188 10.76 18.07 11.25
N SER A 189 11.01 16.81 11.57
CA SER A 189 12.16 16.37 12.37
C SER A 189 12.95 15.29 11.67
N ASP A 190 14.18 15.06 12.16
CA ASP A 190 14.94 13.88 11.79
C ASP A 190 14.22 12.60 12.23
N ALA A 191 14.51 11.52 11.50
CA ALA A 191 14.02 10.19 11.84
C ALA A 191 14.78 9.65 13.07
N LEU A 192 14.06 9.00 13.98
CA LEU A 192 14.64 8.27 15.11
C LEU A 192 15.30 6.97 14.65
N ALA A 193 14.82 6.41 13.55
CA ALA A 193 15.47 5.35 12.81
C ALA A 193 15.41 5.70 11.33
N GLU A 194 16.54 6.01 10.69
CA GLU A 194 16.59 6.35 9.26
C GLU A 194 15.96 5.26 8.38
N TYR A 195 15.31 5.67 7.30
CA TYR A 195 14.75 4.75 6.31
C TYR A 195 15.83 3.81 5.77
N THR A 196 15.56 2.51 5.87
CA THR A 196 16.34 1.47 5.22
C THR A 196 15.45 0.82 4.16
N ALA A 197 15.93 0.81 2.92
CA ALA A 197 15.23 0.12 1.84
C ALA A 197 14.96 -1.35 2.23
N PRO A 198 13.82 -1.91 1.83
CA PRO A 198 13.56 -3.35 1.89
C PRO A 198 14.78 -4.16 1.51
N ARG A 199 15.12 -5.13 2.36
CA ARG A 199 16.26 -6.02 2.16
C ARG A 199 15.87 -7.41 2.61
N SER A 200 15.04 -8.09 1.84
CA SER A 200 14.86 -9.52 2.06
C SER A 200 16.17 -10.24 1.74
N HIS A 201 16.40 -11.33 2.44
CA HIS A 201 17.46 -12.27 2.10
C HIS A 201 16.85 -13.43 1.31
N GLY A 202 17.42 -13.71 0.13
CA GLY A 202 16.90 -14.73 -0.77
C GLY A 202 15.62 -14.33 -1.49
N SER A 203 15.01 -15.31 -2.16
CA SER A 203 13.90 -15.11 -3.10
C SER A 203 12.52 -15.02 -2.44
N SER A 204 12.40 -15.18 -1.12
CA SER A 204 11.12 -15.09 -0.42
C SER A 204 10.66 -13.64 -0.29
N ASN A 205 9.37 -13.43 -0.54
CA ASN A 205 8.73 -12.14 -0.29
C ASN A 205 8.70 -11.83 1.20
N HIS A 206 9.20 -10.66 1.56
CA HIS A 206 9.02 -10.10 2.89
C HIS A 206 7.85 -9.12 2.87
N THR A 207 7.12 -9.07 3.98
CA THR A 207 5.97 -8.18 4.17
C THR A 207 6.41 -6.95 4.95
N TYR A 208 6.28 -5.79 4.32
CA TYR A 208 6.62 -4.51 4.93
C TYR A 208 5.36 -3.74 5.28
N ALA A 209 5.11 -3.59 6.57
CA ALA A 209 3.96 -2.89 7.10
C ALA A 209 4.33 -1.45 7.49
N LEU A 210 3.49 -0.50 7.07
CA LEU A 210 3.60 0.92 7.31
C LEU A 210 2.47 1.34 8.25
N TYR A 211 2.82 1.92 9.39
CA TYR A 211 1.88 2.32 10.43
C TYR A 211 1.93 3.82 10.65
N LEU A 212 0.75 4.43 10.76
CA LEU A 212 0.55 5.80 11.22
C LEU A 212 0.03 5.75 12.66
N PHE A 213 0.72 6.43 13.57
CA PHE A 213 0.27 6.64 14.94
C PHE A 213 0.02 8.11 15.19
N ASP A 214 -0.88 8.40 16.13
CA ASP A 214 -0.95 9.73 16.74
C ASP A 214 0.36 10.00 17.49
N GLN A 215 0.78 11.26 17.52
CA GLN A 215 1.88 11.72 18.35
C GLN A 215 1.34 12.78 19.31
N PRO A 216 0.88 12.37 20.51
CA PRO A 216 0.28 13.28 21.47
C PRO A 216 1.19 14.45 21.84
N ALA A 217 0.59 15.57 22.24
CA ALA A 217 1.35 16.69 22.78
C ALA A 217 2.19 16.25 23.98
N GLY A 218 3.49 16.55 23.96
CA GLY A 218 4.43 16.11 25.00
C GLY A 218 4.88 14.66 24.88
N TYR A 219 4.56 13.96 23.79
CA TYR A 219 5.12 12.63 23.52
C TYR A 219 6.65 12.68 23.49
N GLU A 220 7.27 11.81 24.29
CA GLU A 220 8.70 11.54 24.26
C GLU A 220 8.92 10.13 23.73
N ALA A 221 9.81 10.02 22.72
CA ALA A 221 10.23 8.72 22.26
C ALA A 221 11.03 7.99 23.37
N PRO A 222 11.08 6.65 23.36
CA PRO A 222 11.93 5.88 24.27
C PRO A 222 13.36 6.38 24.26
N ALA A 223 14.02 6.37 25.43
CA ALA A 223 15.39 6.86 25.60
C ALA A 223 16.35 6.22 24.59
N GLU A 224 16.19 4.92 24.31
CA GLU A 224 16.99 4.20 23.33
C GLU A 224 16.88 4.82 21.93
N ALA A 225 15.69 5.26 21.53
CA ALA A 225 15.47 5.92 20.26
C ALA A 225 16.11 7.32 20.22
N LEU A 226 16.00 8.08 21.31
CA LEU A 226 16.59 9.41 21.45
C LEU A 226 18.13 9.38 21.49
N ASP A 227 18.70 8.34 22.09
CA ASP A 227 20.14 8.09 22.15
C ASP A 227 20.71 7.54 20.81
N GLY A 228 19.86 7.40 19.80
CA GLY A 228 20.27 6.97 18.46
C GLY A 228 20.52 5.47 18.32
N THR A 229 20.07 4.64 19.28
CA THR A 229 20.22 3.17 19.25
C THR A 229 19.67 2.56 17.96
N TYR A 230 18.55 3.11 17.47
CA TYR A 230 17.91 2.67 16.23
C TYR A 230 18.35 3.48 15.00
N TYR A 231 19.13 4.56 15.16
CA TYR A 231 19.42 5.46 14.04
C TYR A 231 20.21 4.78 12.91
N PRO A 232 21.33 4.07 13.16
CA PRO A 232 22.08 3.42 12.09
C PRO A 232 21.27 2.33 11.37
N ARG A 233 21.27 2.34 10.04
CA ARG A 233 20.57 1.34 9.20
C ARG A 233 20.99 -0.11 9.49
N SER A 234 22.23 -0.29 9.94
CA SER A 234 22.84 -1.59 10.29
C SER A 234 22.75 -1.93 11.78
N ALA A 235 22.09 -1.12 12.61
CA ALA A 235 22.01 -1.38 14.04
C ALA A 235 21.29 -2.71 14.31
N SER A 236 21.91 -3.58 15.10
CA SER A 236 21.33 -4.86 15.52
C SER A 236 20.04 -4.66 16.32
N ALA A 237 19.94 -3.56 17.08
CA ALA A 237 18.75 -3.19 17.84
C ALA A 237 17.50 -2.97 16.99
N ARG A 238 17.63 -2.81 15.66
CA ARG A 238 16.47 -2.76 14.75
C ARG A 238 15.82 -4.11 14.54
N PHE A 239 16.53 -5.21 14.78
CA PHE A 239 15.96 -6.55 14.71
C PHE A 239 15.23 -6.88 15.99
N ASN A 240 14.28 -7.82 15.92
CA ASN A 240 13.45 -8.20 17.05
C ASN A 240 12.64 -7.01 17.63
N PHE A 241 12.28 -6.05 16.77
CA PHE A 241 11.65 -4.80 17.19
C PHE A 241 10.15 -4.95 17.39
N THR A 242 9.62 -4.49 18.53
CA THR A 242 8.18 -4.53 18.82
C THR A 242 7.55 -3.14 18.87
N LEU A 243 6.35 -3.02 18.32
CA LEU A 243 5.51 -1.82 18.46
C LEU A 243 4.75 -1.78 19.80
N ALA A 244 4.84 -2.81 20.64
CA ALA A 244 4.05 -2.89 21.88
C ALA A 244 4.26 -1.70 22.83
N PRO A 245 5.49 -1.19 23.08
CA PRO A 245 5.69 0.01 23.89
C PRO A 245 5.03 1.26 23.28
N ILE A 246 5.09 1.40 21.95
CA ILE A 246 4.43 2.50 21.23
C ILE A 246 2.92 2.40 21.38
N VAL A 247 2.35 1.21 21.16
CA VAL A 247 0.91 0.97 21.29
C VAL A 247 0.42 1.21 22.73
N LYS A 248 1.25 0.88 23.72
CA LYS A 248 0.94 1.15 25.13
C LYS A 248 0.87 2.66 25.42
N GLU A 249 1.77 3.43 24.82
CA GLU A 249 1.89 4.87 25.07
C GLU A 249 0.85 5.69 24.29
N VAL A 250 0.74 5.48 22.98
CA VAL A 250 -0.08 6.32 22.08
C VAL A 250 -1.32 5.62 21.54
N GLY A 251 -1.53 4.36 21.90
CA GLY A 251 -2.67 3.56 21.43
C GLY A 251 -2.45 2.88 20.08
N ARG A 252 -3.55 2.37 19.51
CA ARG A 252 -3.52 1.62 18.23
C ARG A 252 -3.18 2.53 17.05
N PRO A 253 -2.60 2.00 15.96
CA PRO A 253 -2.33 2.79 14.77
C PRO A 253 -3.63 3.39 14.21
N LEU A 254 -3.58 4.67 13.86
CA LEU A 254 -4.69 5.39 13.24
C LEU A 254 -5.00 4.83 11.86
N ALA A 255 -3.96 4.50 11.10
CA ALA A 255 -4.04 3.96 9.75
C ALA A 255 -2.81 3.09 9.44
N ALA A 256 -2.93 2.20 8.47
CA ALA A 256 -1.81 1.39 8.01
C ALA A 256 -1.96 1.00 6.55
N THR A 257 -0.87 0.54 5.95
CA THR A 257 -0.87 -0.17 4.67
C THR A 257 0.32 -1.13 4.64
N TYR A 258 0.41 -2.02 3.66
CA TYR A 258 1.55 -2.91 3.53
C TYR A 258 1.78 -3.36 2.10
N PHE A 259 2.99 -3.79 1.82
CA PHE A 259 3.38 -4.35 0.53
C PHE A 259 4.32 -5.53 0.71
N LEU A 260 4.49 -6.29 -0.37
CA LEU A 260 5.48 -7.35 -0.47
C LEU A 260 6.60 -6.92 -1.41
N THR A 261 7.82 -7.32 -1.08
CA THR A 261 8.92 -7.24 -2.02
C THR A 261 9.98 -8.27 -1.64
N ASN A 262 10.80 -8.67 -2.60
CA ASN A 262 11.94 -9.53 -2.39
C ASN A 262 13.14 -9.01 -3.17
N ASN A 263 14.32 -9.01 -2.57
CA ASN A 263 15.54 -8.81 -3.34
C ASN A 263 15.69 -9.94 -4.38
N PRO A 264 16.11 -9.60 -5.61
CA PRO A 264 16.45 -10.58 -6.62
C PRO A 264 17.72 -11.37 -6.27
#